data_AF-A0A239QM50-F1
#
_entry.id   AF-A0A239QM50-F1
#
_cell.length_a   1.000
_cell.length_b   1.000
_cell.length_c   1.000
_cell.angle_alpha   90.00
_cell.angle_beta   90.00
_cell.angle_gamma   90.00
#
_symmetry.space_group_name_H-M   'P 1'
#
loop_
_entity.id
_entity.type
_entity.pdbx_description
1 polymer ?
#
loop_
_entity_poly.entity_id
_entity_poly.type
_entity_poly.pdbx_seq_one_letter_code
_entity_poly.pdbx_strand_id
1 'polypeptide(L)'
;MKKNECNVVRDLMPLVLDRVASDESRALVEEHMGSCEECRKQYEEMKADMPAETRAEYEAEQRDIVRTLKQMKRQKKIRRILRVVLPAVISLVVLIGGLMLYGWLWQWDTVPLENDLYHLNLVQMKTGKIEVIAERFDSVNSSVLFEGRTEDGKYNLYLRFRVPLIHSTEKKLENRRKGSLMSIEIDPQIDEIRQGSPDNYKTIWKKGDPIPEASEEMEAYYAYEEEWWKTGMEESLKGWNLPEDQEIMEEYESKMEEMYNAVPEWK
;
A
#
# COMPACT_ATOMS: atom_id res chain seq x y z
N MET A 1 4.50 -3.16 67.03
CA MET A 1 4.32 -4.59 66.68
C MET A 1 3.95 -5.36 67.94
N LYS A 2 3.07 -6.36 67.85
CA LYS A 2 2.61 -7.12 69.02
C LYS A 2 3.68 -8.14 69.42
N LYS A 3 4.13 -8.08 70.68
CA LYS A 3 5.13 -8.98 71.27
C LYS A 3 4.79 -10.47 71.11
N ASN A 4 3.50 -10.80 71.04
CA ASN A 4 3.02 -12.19 70.91
C ASN A 4 3.31 -12.79 69.52
N GLU A 5 3.30 -11.99 68.46
CA GLU A 5 3.59 -12.46 67.09
C GLU A 5 5.09 -12.75 66.92
N CYS A 6 5.95 -11.97 67.57
CA CYS A 6 7.40 -12.21 67.54
C CYS A 6 7.78 -13.55 68.16
N ASN A 7 7.13 -13.96 69.25
CA ASN A 7 7.43 -15.24 69.92
C ASN A 7 7.06 -16.44 69.03
N VAL A 8 5.87 -16.40 68.43
CA VAL A 8 5.43 -17.45 67.49
C VAL A 8 6.38 -17.54 66.30
N VAL A 9 6.79 -16.40 65.74
CA VAL A 9 7.74 -16.37 64.63
C VAL A 9 9.09 -16.94 65.04
N ARG A 10 9.63 -16.57 66.22
CA ARG A 10 10.89 -17.11 66.76
C ARG A 10 10.86 -18.63 66.95
N ASP A 11 9.75 -19.18 67.45
CA ASP A 11 9.59 -20.64 67.62
C ASP A 11 9.55 -21.37 66.28
N LEU A 12 9.07 -20.70 65.22
CA LEU A 12 9.00 -21.25 63.87
C LEU A 12 10.32 -21.10 63.08
N MET A 13 11.21 -20.17 63.44
CA MET A 13 12.47 -19.92 62.70
C MET A 13 13.32 -21.18 62.51
N PRO A 14 13.58 -22.01 63.55
CA PRO A 14 14.37 -23.24 63.38
C PRO A 14 13.70 -24.21 62.41
N LEU A 15 12.37 -24.36 62.45
CA LEU A 15 11.62 -25.27 61.58
C LEU A 15 11.66 -24.82 60.10
N VAL A 16 11.67 -23.51 59.86
CA VAL A 16 11.83 -22.93 58.52
C VAL A 16 13.21 -23.24 57.96
N LEU A 17 14.22 -23.06 58.80
CA LEU A 17 15.63 -23.30 58.52
C LEU A 17 15.95 -24.80 58.30
N ASP A 18 15.36 -25.68 59.11
CA ASP A 18 15.45 -27.15 59.01
C ASP A 18 14.60 -27.75 57.88
N ARG A 19 13.90 -26.90 57.13
CA ARG A 19 13.07 -27.26 55.96
C ARG A 19 11.91 -28.20 56.25
N VAL A 20 11.43 -28.25 57.49
CA VAL A 20 10.27 -29.06 57.91
C VAL A 20 8.99 -28.23 58.12
N ALA A 21 9.10 -26.90 58.11
CA ALA A 21 7.94 -26.02 58.18
C ALA A 21 7.07 -26.09 56.90
N SER A 22 5.76 -25.99 57.08
CA SER A 22 4.80 -25.86 55.97
C SER A 22 5.00 -24.54 55.21
N ASP A 23 4.52 -24.49 53.96
CA ASP A 23 4.59 -23.27 53.14
C ASP A 23 3.85 -22.09 53.79
N GLU A 24 2.75 -22.34 54.50
CA GLU A 24 2.00 -21.32 55.24
C GLU A 24 2.80 -20.76 56.43
N SER A 25 3.47 -21.64 57.18
CA SER A 25 4.33 -21.25 58.31
C SER A 25 5.57 -20.48 57.84
N ARG A 26 6.14 -20.86 56.69
CA ARG A 26 7.26 -20.15 56.06
C ARG A 26 6.87 -18.74 55.63
N ALA A 27 5.73 -18.59 54.96
CA ALA A 27 5.22 -17.28 54.53
C ALA A 27 4.98 -16.33 55.71
N LEU A 28 4.43 -16.84 56.82
CA LEU A 28 4.21 -16.08 58.06
C LEU A 28 5.53 -15.52 58.63
N VAL A 29 6.58 -16.35 58.66
CA VAL A 29 7.91 -15.96 59.16
C VAL A 29 8.56 -14.94 58.22
N GLU A 30 8.50 -15.15 56.90
CA GLU A 30 9.03 -14.21 55.88
C GLU A 30 8.34 -12.84 55.92
N GLU A 31 7.01 -12.81 56.01
CA GLU A 31 6.22 -11.57 56.09
C GLU A 31 6.56 -10.78 57.37
N HIS A 32 6.68 -11.46 58.51
CA HIS A 32 7.03 -10.83 59.77
C HIS A 32 8.47 -10.29 59.78
N MET A 33 9.43 -11.00 59.19
CA MET A 33 10.81 -10.52 59.03
C MET A 33 10.92 -9.30 58.10
N GLY A 34 9.96 -9.11 57.18
CA GLY A 34 9.87 -7.91 56.35
C GLY A 34 9.51 -6.64 57.13
N SER A 35 8.89 -6.78 58.31
CA SER A 35 8.42 -5.65 59.14
C SER A 35 9.07 -5.57 60.53
N CYS A 36 9.71 -6.63 61.03
CA CYS A 36 10.41 -6.66 62.32
C CYS A 36 11.93 -6.83 62.14
N GLU A 37 12.70 -5.77 62.45
CA GLU A 37 14.17 -5.82 62.35
C GLU A 37 14.81 -6.76 63.38
N GLU A 38 14.26 -6.86 64.60
CA GLU A 38 14.78 -7.74 65.65
C GLU A 38 14.66 -9.21 65.27
N CYS A 39 13.48 -9.64 64.80
CA CYS A 39 13.26 -11.00 64.34
C CYS A 39 14.13 -11.34 63.13
N ARG A 40 14.36 -10.38 62.22
CA ARG A 40 15.27 -10.56 61.08
C ARG A 40 16.72 -10.78 61.51
N LYS A 41 17.22 -10.00 62.49
CA LYS A 41 18.58 -10.16 63.01
C LYS A 41 18.78 -11.54 63.63
N GLN A 42 17.83 -11.98 64.45
CA GLN A 42 17.87 -13.29 65.09
C GLN A 42 17.84 -14.44 64.08
N TYR A 43 17.03 -14.31 63.02
CA TYR A 43 16.98 -15.31 61.96
C TYR A 43 18.33 -15.44 61.22
N GLU A 44 18.98 -14.32 60.91
CA GLU A 44 20.30 -14.33 60.27
C GLU A 44 21.40 -14.85 61.20
N GLU A 45 21.33 -14.58 62.51
CA GLU A 45 22.22 -15.15 63.52
C GLU A 45 22.07 -16.69 63.58
N MET A 46 20.84 -17.20 63.68
CA MET A 46 20.57 -18.64 63.66
C MET A 46 21.05 -19.31 62.37
N LYS A 47 20.90 -18.63 61.24
CA LYS A 47 21.38 -19.10 59.93
C LYS A 47 22.91 -19.08 59.84
N ALA A 48 23.57 -18.12 60.49
CA ALA A 48 25.03 -18.01 60.52
C ALA A 48 25.68 -19.09 61.40
N ASP A 49 24.98 -19.53 62.44
CA ASP A 49 25.41 -20.61 63.35
C ASP A 49 25.27 -22.02 62.76
N MET A 50 24.64 -22.15 61.59
CA MET A 50 24.52 -23.44 60.90
C MET A 50 25.87 -23.95 60.37
N PRO A 51 26.03 -25.29 60.26
CA PRO A 51 27.14 -25.87 59.52
C PRO A 51 27.22 -25.28 58.10
N ALA A 52 28.44 -24.96 57.67
CA ALA A 52 28.68 -24.29 56.38
C ALA A 52 28.09 -25.05 55.19
N GLU A 53 28.10 -26.39 55.24
CA GLU A 53 27.52 -27.27 54.22
C GLU A 53 26.00 -27.10 54.12
N THR A 54 25.29 -27.19 55.26
CA THR A 54 23.83 -27.04 55.35
C THR A 54 23.36 -25.65 54.89
N ARG A 55 24.11 -24.61 55.25
CA ARG A 55 23.85 -23.24 54.80
C ARG A 55 24.05 -23.08 53.29
N ALA A 56 25.12 -23.64 52.73
CA ALA A 56 25.41 -23.56 51.30
C ALA A 56 24.31 -24.24 50.46
N GLU A 57 23.80 -25.39 50.92
CA GLU A 57 22.67 -26.08 50.29
C GLU A 57 21.38 -25.26 50.34
N TYR A 58 21.07 -24.64 51.49
CA TYR A 58 19.88 -23.81 51.65
C TYR A 58 19.90 -22.60 50.70
N GLU A 59 21.05 -21.93 50.61
CA GLU A 59 21.21 -20.80 49.70
C GLU A 59 21.18 -21.21 48.22
N ALA A 60 21.67 -22.41 47.88
CA ALA A 60 21.61 -22.94 46.51
C ALA A 60 20.16 -23.20 46.07
N GLU A 61 19.37 -23.86 46.90
CA GLU A 61 17.96 -24.15 46.64
C GLU A 61 17.14 -22.86 46.48
N GLN A 62 17.34 -21.88 47.37
CA GLN A 62 16.70 -20.56 47.28
C GLN A 62 17.05 -19.84 45.97
N ARG A 63 18.32 -19.89 45.54
CA ARG A 63 18.75 -19.32 44.26
C ARG A 63 18.06 -20.00 43.07
N ASP A 64 17.90 -21.32 43.11
CA ASP A 64 17.24 -22.09 42.05
C ASP A 64 15.72 -21.82 41.99
N ILE A 65 15.04 -21.71 43.13
CA ILE A 65 13.62 -21.32 43.20
C ILE A 65 13.42 -19.91 42.64
N VAL A 66 14.25 -18.93 43.04
CA VAL A 66 14.15 -17.56 42.51
C VAL A 66 14.42 -17.54 41.00
N ARG A 67 15.38 -18.34 40.53
CA ARG A 67 15.72 -18.45 39.10
C ARG A 67 14.57 -19.04 38.28
N THR A 68 13.98 -20.13 38.74
CA THR A 68 12.84 -20.79 38.06
C THR A 68 11.61 -19.89 38.03
N LEU A 69 11.27 -19.22 39.13
CA LEU A 69 10.16 -18.25 39.18
C LEU A 69 10.39 -17.07 38.22
N LYS A 70 11.63 -16.54 38.16
CA LYS A 70 11.97 -15.46 37.21
C LYS A 70 11.85 -15.92 35.76
N GLN A 71 12.29 -17.15 35.44
CA GLN A 71 12.13 -17.73 34.12
C GLN A 71 10.65 -17.92 33.75
N MET A 72 9.82 -18.43 34.65
CA MET A 72 8.38 -18.59 34.44
C MET A 72 7.68 -17.25 34.21
N LYS A 73 8.00 -16.22 35.01
CA LYS A 73 7.47 -14.86 34.82
C LYS A 73 7.87 -14.28 33.46
N ARG A 74 9.13 -14.47 33.04
CA ARG A 74 9.62 -14.04 31.71
C ARG A 74 8.90 -14.78 30.59
N GLN A 75 8.74 -16.10 30.67
CA GLN A 75 8.03 -16.88 29.67
C GLN A 75 6.55 -16.48 29.57
N LYS A 76 5.87 -16.26 30.70
CA LYS A 76 4.48 -15.75 30.71
C LYS A 76 4.38 -14.38 30.05
N LYS A 77 5.34 -13.48 30.30
CA LYS A 77 5.40 -12.16 29.64
C LYS A 77 5.61 -12.28 28.13
N ILE A 78 6.57 -13.09 27.69
CA ILE A 78 6.84 -13.32 26.25
C ILE A 78 5.61 -13.94 25.56
N ARG A 79 5.00 -14.97 26.16
CA ARG A 79 3.76 -15.58 25.62
C ARG A 79 2.61 -14.57 25.53
N ARG A 80 2.45 -13.69 26.52
CA ARG A 80 1.44 -12.62 26.48
C ARG A 80 1.71 -11.63 25.34
N ILE A 81 2.97 -11.22 25.15
CA ILE A 81 3.36 -10.34 24.04
C ILE A 81 3.11 -11.02 22.70
N LEU A 82 3.56 -12.27 22.52
CA LEU A 82 3.37 -13.03 21.28
C LEU A 82 1.90 -13.22 20.93
N ARG A 83 1.01 -13.45 21.91
CA ARG A 83 -0.44 -13.56 21.67
C ARG A 83 -1.08 -12.28 21.10
N VAL A 84 -0.48 -11.12 21.34
CA VAL A 84 -1.00 -9.83 20.86
C VAL A 84 -0.28 -9.39 19.60
N VAL A 85 1.05 -9.50 19.57
CA VAL A 85 1.88 -9.03 18.46
C VAL A 85 1.75 -9.93 17.24
N LEU A 86 1.72 -11.25 17.42
CA LEU A 86 1.65 -12.19 16.28
C LEU A 86 0.40 -11.98 15.41
N PRO A 87 -0.85 -11.94 15.95
CA PRO A 87 -2.01 -11.69 15.11
C PRO A 87 -1.99 -10.30 14.47
N ALA A 88 -1.48 -9.27 15.18
CA ALA A 88 -1.35 -7.92 14.62
C ALA A 88 -0.39 -7.86 13.42
N VAL A 89 0.74 -8.56 13.50
CA VAL A 89 1.69 -8.67 12.40
C VAL A 89 1.09 -9.46 11.24
N ILE A 90 0.41 -10.58 11.52
CA ILE A 90 -0.26 -11.37 10.48
C ILE A 90 -1.34 -10.54 9.77
N SER A 91 -2.18 -9.82 10.51
CA SER A 91 -3.21 -8.96 9.90
C SER A 91 -2.59 -7.87 9.04
N LEU A 92 -1.48 -7.27 9.48
CA LEU A 92 -0.78 -6.26 8.70
C LEU A 92 -0.21 -6.84 7.40
N VAL A 93 0.40 -8.03 7.46
CA VAL A 93 0.94 -8.71 6.27
C VAL A 93 -0.18 -9.08 5.30
N VAL A 94 -1.33 -9.56 5.78
CA VAL A 94 -2.48 -9.90 4.93
C VAL A 94 -3.05 -8.64 4.27
N LEU A 95 -3.17 -7.53 5.01
CA LEU A 95 -3.65 -6.26 4.47
C LEU A 95 -2.70 -5.71 3.39
N ILE A 96 -1.40 -5.65 3.67
CA ILE A 96 -0.40 -5.17 2.71
C ILE A 96 -0.36 -6.10 1.48
N GLY A 97 -0.36 -7.41 1.70
CA GLY A 97 -0.40 -8.41 0.62
C GLY A 97 -1.65 -8.29 -0.24
N GLY A 98 -2.82 -8.05 0.38
CA GLY A 98 -4.07 -7.80 -0.33
C GLY A 98 -4.05 -6.52 -1.16
N LEU A 99 -3.50 -5.43 -0.62
CA LEU A 99 -3.34 -4.16 -1.35
C LEU A 99 -2.35 -4.30 -2.52
N MET A 100 -1.22 -4.99 -2.31
CA MET A 100 -0.25 -5.27 -3.37
C MET A 100 -0.85 -6.14 -4.48
N LEU A 101 -1.59 -7.20 -4.11
CA LEU A 101 -2.26 -8.07 -5.07
C LEU A 101 -3.34 -7.31 -5.85
N TYR A 102 -4.13 -6.48 -5.18
CA TYR A 102 -5.14 -5.63 -5.82
C TYR A 102 -4.48 -4.66 -6.82
N GLY A 103 -3.40 -3.98 -6.42
CA GLY A 103 -2.67 -3.09 -7.32
C GLY A 103 -2.04 -3.83 -8.50
N TRP A 104 -1.52 -5.04 -8.28
CA TRP A 104 -0.95 -5.87 -9.33
C TRP A 104 -2.02 -6.31 -10.34
N LEU A 105 -3.17 -6.81 -9.88
CA LEU A 105 -4.31 -7.17 -10.74
C LEU A 105 -4.86 -5.96 -11.50
N TRP A 106 -4.85 -4.77 -10.89
CA TRP A 106 -5.34 -3.56 -11.54
C TRP A 106 -4.39 -3.03 -12.61
N GLN A 107 -3.06 -3.15 -12.42
CA GLN A 107 -2.07 -2.57 -13.34
C GLN A 107 -1.54 -3.54 -14.40
N TRP A 108 -1.37 -4.82 -14.07
CA TRP A 108 -0.58 -5.75 -14.90
C TRP A 108 -1.46 -6.68 -15.74
N ASP A 109 -2.57 -7.17 -15.17
CA ASP A 109 -3.50 -8.02 -15.89
C ASP A 109 -4.53 -7.17 -16.62
N THR A 110 -4.16 -6.74 -17.82
CA THR A 110 -5.05 -6.03 -18.73
C THR A 110 -5.41 -6.89 -19.94
N VAL A 111 -6.66 -6.89 -20.35
CA VAL A 111 -7.14 -7.59 -21.56
C VAL A 111 -7.24 -6.63 -22.72
N PRO A 112 -6.95 -7.05 -23.96
CA PRO A 112 -7.14 -6.21 -25.13
C PRO A 112 -8.63 -5.87 -25.28
N LEU A 113 -8.93 -4.60 -25.51
CA LEU A 113 -10.28 -4.15 -25.81
C LEU A 113 -10.66 -4.59 -27.23
N GLU A 114 -11.92 -4.99 -27.44
CA GLU A 114 -12.39 -5.39 -28.76
C GLU A 114 -12.36 -4.21 -29.75
N ASN A 115 -12.00 -4.49 -31.02
CA ASN A 115 -11.75 -3.48 -32.07
C ASN A 115 -13.01 -2.73 -32.55
N ASP A 116 -14.18 -3.07 -32.06
CA ASP A 116 -15.47 -2.42 -32.34
C ASP A 116 -15.89 -1.45 -31.22
N LEU A 117 -15.24 -1.55 -30.06
CA LEU A 117 -15.50 -0.68 -28.91
C LEU A 117 -14.75 0.65 -28.97
N TYR A 118 -13.80 0.80 -29.90
CA TYR A 118 -13.07 2.04 -30.12
C TYR A 118 -12.76 2.27 -31.61
N HIS A 119 -12.59 3.53 -31.99
CA HIS A 119 -12.17 3.92 -33.34
C HIS A 119 -10.99 4.87 -33.26
N LEU A 120 -10.00 4.66 -34.12
CA LEU A 120 -8.84 5.53 -34.24
C LEU A 120 -8.88 6.28 -35.57
N ASN A 121 -8.68 7.59 -35.52
CA ASN A 121 -8.56 8.47 -36.67
C ASN A 121 -7.23 9.23 -36.59
N LEU A 122 -6.70 9.64 -37.74
CA LEU A 122 -5.50 10.46 -37.82
C LEU A 122 -5.87 11.83 -38.37
N VAL A 123 -5.30 12.87 -37.76
CA VAL A 123 -5.45 14.25 -38.22
C VAL A 123 -4.08 14.91 -38.25
N GLN A 124 -3.78 15.63 -39.33
CA GLN A 124 -2.53 16.37 -39.47
C GLN A 124 -2.70 17.80 -39.00
N MET A 125 -1.87 18.21 -38.04
CA MET A 125 -1.85 19.56 -37.50
C MET A 125 -1.05 20.51 -38.41
N LYS A 126 -1.33 21.82 -38.37
CA LYS A 126 -0.59 22.89 -39.07
C LYS A 126 0.91 22.89 -38.71
N THR A 127 1.27 22.36 -37.54
CA THR A 127 2.65 22.18 -37.08
C THR A 127 3.39 21.05 -37.80
N GLY A 128 2.71 20.23 -38.59
CA GLY A 128 3.25 19.06 -39.28
C GLY A 128 3.20 17.77 -38.47
N LYS A 129 2.80 17.82 -37.19
CA LYS A 129 2.58 16.66 -36.34
C LYS A 129 1.25 15.97 -36.68
N ILE A 130 1.17 14.66 -36.43
CA ILE A 130 -0.05 13.88 -36.68
C ILE A 130 -0.64 13.49 -35.34
N GLU A 131 -1.88 13.92 -35.12
CA GLU A 131 -2.65 13.62 -33.94
C GLU A 131 -3.44 12.33 -34.14
N VAL A 132 -3.25 11.37 -33.24
CA VAL A 132 -4.04 10.14 -33.20
C VAL A 132 -5.26 10.39 -32.33
N ILE A 133 -6.43 10.54 -32.94
CA ILE A 133 -7.69 10.74 -32.24
C ILE A 133 -8.30 9.38 -31.93
N ALA A 134 -8.61 9.15 -30.65
CA ALA A 134 -9.33 7.96 -30.21
C ALA A 134 -10.76 8.32 -29.83
N GLU A 135 -11.72 7.63 -30.42
CA GLU A 135 -13.10 7.58 -29.95
C GLU A 135 -13.25 6.37 -29.01
N ARG A 136 -13.47 6.63 -27.72
CA ARG A 136 -13.59 5.59 -26.69
C ARG A 136 -14.62 5.95 -25.63
N PHE A 137 -15.00 4.96 -24.83
CA PHE A 137 -15.88 5.18 -23.68
C PHE A 137 -15.10 5.78 -22.51
N ASP A 138 -15.53 6.95 -22.01
CA ASP A 138 -14.91 7.62 -20.87
C ASP A 138 -14.98 6.80 -19.57
N SER A 139 -16.01 5.97 -19.45
CA SER A 139 -16.24 5.13 -18.27
C SER A 139 -15.21 4.02 -18.10
N VAL A 140 -14.40 3.75 -19.13
CA VAL A 140 -13.47 2.62 -19.16
C VAL A 140 -12.05 3.12 -18.98
N ASN A 141 -11.48 2.88 -17.79
CA ASN A 141 -10.06 3.08 -17.56
C ASN A 141 -9.27 2.17 -18.49
N SER A 142 -8.53 2.75 -19.43
CA SER A 142 -7.82 2.04 -20.48
C SER A 142 -6.43 2.60 -20.67
N SER A 143 -5.49 1.72 -20.98
CA SER A 143 -4.13 2.07 -21.39
C SER A 143 -3.94 1.76 -22.87
N VAL A 144 -3.03 2.49 -23.52
CA VAL A 144 -2.69 2.25 -24.92
C VAL A 144 -1.43 1.42 -24.99
N LEU A 145 -1.44 0.42 -25.85
CA LEU A 145 -0.26 -0.34 -26.22
C LEU A 145 0.10 -0.10 -27.68
N PHE A 146 1.38 0.17 -27.89
CA PHE A 146 2.03 0.33 -29.20
C PHE A 146 2.90 -0.88 -29.45
N GLU A 147 2.70 -1.55 -30.58
CA GLU A 147 3.54 -2.68 -31.00
C GLU A 147 3.98 -2.45 -32.45
N GLY A 148 5.27 -2.21 -32.65
CA GLY A 148 5.88 -2.20 -33.97
C GLY A 148 6.28 -3.62 -34.37
N ARG A 149 5.85 -4.07 -35.54
CA ARG A 149 6.22 -5.40 -36.06
C ARG A 149 6.53 -5.32 -37.55
N THR A 150 7.63 -5.94 -37.95
CA THR A 150 7.96 -6.13 -39.36
C THR A 150 7.33 -7.42 -39.87
N GLU A 151 6.41 -7.30 -40.83
CA GLU A 151 5.75 -8.43 -41.50
C GLU A 151 5.98 -8.28 -43.00
N ASP A 152 6.46 -9.34 -43.67
CA ASP A 152 6.71 -9.35 -45.12
C ASP A 152 7.59 -8.18 -45.62
N GLY A 153 8.53 -7.72 -44.79
CA GLY A 153 9.42 -6.60 -45.10
C GLY A 153 8.80 -5.21 -44.94
N LYS A 154 7.56 -5.11 -44.46
CA LYS A 154 6.88 -3.86 -44.11
C LYS A 154 6.86 -3.68 -42.60
N TYR A 155 7.15 -2.48 -42.12
CA TYR A 155 7.07 -2.16 -40.70
C TYR A 155 5.68 -1.60 -40.37
N ASN A 156 4.89 -2.39 -39.63
CA ASN A 156 3.51 -2.06 -39.26
C ASN A 156 3.45 -1.66 -37.78
N LEU A 157 2.75 -0.56 -37.49
CA LEU A 157 2.50 -0.10 -36.14
C LEU A 157 1.07 -0.49 -35.71
N TYR A 158 0.97 -1.28 -34.65
CA TYR A 158 -0.29 -1.69 -34.05
C TYR A 158 -0.63 -0.83 -32.83
N LEU A 159 -1.84 -0.29 -32.83
CA LEU A 159 -2.42 0.56 -31.79
C LEU A 159 -3.62 -0.15 -31.16
N ARG A 160 -3.55 -0.42 -29.86
CA ARG A 160 -4.66 -1.07 -29.15
C ARG A 160 -4.85 -0.57 -27.74
N PHE A 161 -6.11 -0.54 -27.30
CA PHE A 161 -6.45 -0.29 -25.91
C PHE A 161 -6.43 -1.58 -25.10
N ARG A 162 -6.00 -1.47 -23.84
CA ARG A 162 -6.08 -2.53 -22.85
C ARG A 162 -6.82 -2.02 -21.62
N VAL A 163 -7.64 -2.88 -21.04
CA VAL A 163 -8.46 -2.55 -19.86
C VAL A 163 -8.15 -3.50 -18.72
N PRO A 164 -8.21 -3.07 -17.44
CA PRO A 164 -8.00 -3.95 -16.29
C PRO A 164 -8.95 -5.15 -16.32
N LEU A 165 -8.50 -6.34 -15.95
CA LEU A 165 -9.32 -7.56 -15.99
C LEU A 165 -10.64 -7.43 -15.21
N ILE A 166 -10.63 -6.69 -14.10
CA ILE A 166 -11.82 -6.34 -13.32
C ILE A 166 -12.15 -4.88 -13.62
N HIS A 167 -12.98 -4.65 -14.63
CA HIS A 167 -13.55 -3.34 -14.94
C HIS A 167 -15.05 -3.33 -14.68
N SER A 168 -15.60 -2.21 -14.22
CA SER A 168 -17.06 -2.06 -14.08
C SER A 168 -17.68 -2.04 -15.47
N THR A 169 -18.37 -3.10 -15.86
CA THR A 169 -19.22 -3.15 -17.05
C THR A 169 -20.60 -2.53 -16.82
N GLU A 170 -20.94 -2.22 -15.56
CA GLU A 170 -22.25 -1.70 -15.16
C GLU A 170 -22.37 -0.19 -15.26
N LYS A 171 -21.26 0.57 -15.19
CA LYS A 171 -21.29 1.94 -15.72
C LYS A 171 -21.53 1.78 -17.20
N LYS A 172 -22.79 1.97 -17.59
CA LYS A 172 -23.23 1.86 -18.98
C LYS A 172 -22.16 2.48 -19.87
N LEU A 173 -21.84 1.79 -20.95
CA LEU A 173 -21.03 2.30 -22.07
C LEU A 173 -21.81 3.44 -22.76
N GLU A 174 -22.17 4.45 -21.98
CA GLU A 174 -22.86 5.66 -22.38
C GLU A 174 -21.79 6.72 -22.58
N ASN A 175 -21.93 7.46 -23.68
CA ASN A 175 -21.08 8.57 -24.11
C ASN A 175 -19.66 8.11 -24.50
N ARG A 176 -19.46 7.95 -25.81
CA ARG A 176 -18.11 7.92 -26.39
C ARG A 176 -17.61 9.36 -26.46
N ARG A 177 -16.42 9.61 -25.94
CA ARG A 177 -15.72 10.87 -26.12
C ARG A 177 -14.59 10.63 -27.12
N LYS A 178 -14.41 11.60 -27.99
CA LYS A 178 -13.27 11.66 -28.89
C LYS A 178 -12.20 12.49 -28.18
N GLY A 179 -10.94 12.19 -28.41
CA GLY A 179 -9.86 12.95 -27.80
C GLY A 179 -8.53 12.57 -28.39
N SER A 180 -7.53 13.44 -28.18
CA SER A 180 -6.17 13.09 -28.51
C SER A 180 -5.76 11.88 -27.66
N LEU A 181 -5.19 10.90 -28.33
CA LEU A 181 -4.42 9.86 -27.67
C LEU A 181 -2.97 10.29 -27.47
N MET A 182 -2.40 10.86 -28.54
CA MET A 182 -1.05 11.39 -28.61
C MET A 182 -0.79 12.06 -29.96
N SER A 183 0.17 12.97 -29.96
CA SER A 183 0.85 13.42 -31.17
C SER A 183 1.97 12.45 -31.53
N ILE A 184 1.97 11.94 -32.76
CA ILE A 184 3.08 11.17 -33.34
C ILE A 184 3.72 11.94 -34.49
N GLU A 185 5.03 11.75 -34.63
CA GLU A 185 5.68 11.95 -35.91
C GLU A 185 5.71 10.58 -36.59
N ILE A 186 5.14 10.46 -37.80
CA ILE A 186 5.21 9.20 -38.54
C ILE A 186 6.67 8.97 -38.91
N ASP A 187 7.30 8.00 -38.24
CA ASP A 187 8.62 7.51 -38.63
C ASP A 187 8.56 7.11 -40.11
N PRO A 188 9.47 7.61 -40.97
CA PRO A 188 9.51 7.24 -42.39
C PRO A 188 9.54 5.74 -42.66
N GLN A 189 9.92 4.93 -41.66
CA GLN A 189 9.94 3.47 -41.72
C GLN A 189 8.55 2.84 -41.57
N ILE A 190 7.55 3.52 -41.00
CA ILE A 190 6.20 2.98 -40.83
C ILE A 190 5.49 2.91 -42.19
N ASP A 191 5.12 1.69 -42.58
CA ASP A 191 4.38 1.42 -43.81
C ASP A 191 2.86 1.44 -43.58
N GLU A 192 2.40 0.94 -42.42
CA GLU A 192 0.96 0.90 -42.08
C GLU A 192 0.73 1.16 -40.59
N ILE A 193 -0.34 1.89 -40.28
CA ILE A 193 -0.87 2.05 -38.91
C ILE A 193 -2.17 1.24 -38.82
N ARG A 194 -2.23 0.34 -37.84
CA ARG A 194 -3.29 -0.66 -37.67
C ARG A 194 -3.91 -0.55 -36.28
N GLN A 195 -5.23 -0.60 -36.21
CA GLN A 195 -5.99 -0.74 -34.98
C GLN A 195 -6.09 -2.22 -34.59
N GLY A 196 -5.72 -2.57 -33.37
CA GLY A 196 -5.95 -3.90 -32.80
C GLY A 196 -4.70 -4.75 -32.64
N SER A 197 -4.86 -6.07 -32.69
CA SER A 197 -3.79 -7.04 -32.50
C SER A 197 -3.33 -7.63 -33.84
N PRO A 198 -2.11 -8.19 -33.94
CA PRO A 198 -1.65 -8.84 -35.17
C PRO A 198 -2.59 -9.92 -35.72
N ASP A 199 -3.33 -10.62 -34.85
CA ASP A 199 -4.28 -11.67 -35.24
C ASP A 199 -5.66 -11.14 -35.64
N ASN A 200 -6.00 -9.91 -35.21
CA ASN A 200 -7.28 -9.25 -35.49
C ASN A 200 -7.06 -7.73 -35.49
N TYR A 201 -6.93 -7.15 -36.69
CA TYR A 201 -6.68 -5.72 -36.88
C TYR A 201 -7.54 -5.09 -37.98
N LYS A 202 -7.63 -3.76 -37.94
CA LYS A 202 -8.15 -2.90 -39.01
C LYS A 202 -7.08 -1.89 -39.41
N THR A 203 -6.75 -1.76 -40.69
CA THR A 203 -5.79 -0.74 -41.14
C THR A 203 -6.45 0.64 -41.13
N ILE A 204 -5.83 1.61 -40.46
CA ILE A 204 -6.28 2.99 -40.35
C ILE A 204 -5.60 3.87 -41.41
N TRP A 205 -4.32 3.61 -41.67
CA TRP A 205 -3.52 4.41 -42.59
C TRP A 205 -2.42 3.57 -43.25
N LYS A 206 -2.07 3.92 -44.48
CA LYS A 206 -0.93 3.37 -45.21
C LYS A 206 -0.04 4.47 -45.74
N LYS A 207 1.25 4.17 -45.84
CA LYS A 207 2.24 5.09 -46.37
C LYS A 207 1.88 5.57 -47.78
N GLY A 208 1.69 6.88 -47.89
CA GLY A 208 1.28 7.55 -49.12
C GLY A 208 -0.19 7.96 -49.17
N ASP A 209 -1.03 7.46 -48.25
CA ASP A 209 -2.42 7.92 -48.13
C ASP A 209 -2.45 9.32 -47.49
N PRO A 210 -3.26 10.26 -48.04
CA PRO A 210 -3.39 11.58 -47.45
C PRO A 210 -4.07 11.49 -46.08
N ILE A 211 -3.53 12.22 -45.11
CA ILE A 211 -4.13 12.38 -43.79
C ILE A 211 -4.96 13.67 -43.81
N PRO A 212 -6.21 13.67 -43.33
CA PRO A 212 -7.02 14.88 -43.24
C PRO A 212 -6.32 15.96 -42.40
N GLU A 213 -6.35 17.21 -42.87
CA GLU A 213 -5.87 18.36 -42.10
C GLU A 213 -6.83 18.68 -40.95
N ALA A 214 -6.29 19.12 -39.81
CA ALA A 214 -7.07 19.56 -38.67
C ALA A 214 -7.88 20.81 -38.98
N SER A 215 -9.12 20.86 -38.49
CA SER A 215 -9.91 22.09 -38.50
C SER A 215 -9.26 23.17 -37.62
N GLU A 216 -9.60 24.43 -37.87
CA GLU A 216 -9.10 25.54 -37.05
C GLU A 216 -9.61 25.45 -35.60
N GLU A 217 -10.79 24.88 -35.40
CA GLU A 217 -11.39 24.62 -34.10
C GLU A 217 -10.61 23.54 -33.32
N MET A 218 -10.18 22.46 -33.98
CA MET A 218 -9.37 21.42 -33.35
C MET A 218 -7.98 21.96 -32.93
N GLU A 219 -7.36 22.75 -33.81
CA GLU A 219 -6.10 23.45 -33.51
C GLU A 219 -6.25 24.38 -32.29
N ALA A 220 -7.34 25.15 -32.25
CA ALA A 220 -7.62 26.03 -31.11
C ALA A 220 -7.81 25.25 -29.81
N TYR A 221 -8.52 24.12 -29.86
CA TYR A 221 -8.74 23.25 -28.69
C TYR A 221 -7.40 22.77 -28.10
N TYR A 222 -6.53 22.19 -28.93
CA TYR A 222 -5.26 21.65 -28.45
C TYR A 222 -4.28 22.74 -28.03
N ALA A 223 -4.29 23.91 -28.69
CA ALA A 223 -3.49 25.06 -28.25
C ALA A 223 -3.91 25.53 -26.85
N TYR A 224 -5.22 25.58 -26.58
CA TYR A 224 -5.74 25.95 -25.27
C TYR A 224 -5.44 24.88 -24.19
N GLU A 225 -5.55 23.60 -24.53
CA GLU A 225 -5.16 22.49 -23.65
C GLU A 225 -3.66 22.54 -23.28
N GLU A 226 -2.79 22.83 -24.24
CA GLU A 226 -1.35 22.96 -24.00
C GLU A 226 -1.01 24.18 -23.13
N GLU A 227 -1.67 25.31 -23.37
CA GLU A 227 -1.53 26.53 -22.55
C GLU A 227 -1.94 26.25 -21.11
N TRP A 228 -3.07 25.57 -20.91
CA TRP A 228 -3.52 25.18 -19.59
C TRP A 228 -2.55 24.26 -18.87
N TRP A 229 -2.02 23.23 -19.56
CA TRP A 229 -1.03 22.34 -18.97
C TRP A 229 0.22 23.09 -18.50
N LYS A 230 0.66 24.11 -19.23
CA LYS A 230 1.79 24.97 -18.83
C LYS A 230 1.45 25.80 -17.60
N THR A 231 0.30 26.49 -17.62
CA THR A 231 -0.16 27.34 -16.51
C THR A 231 -0.37 26.53 -15.23
N GLY A 232 -1.08 25.40 -15.31
CA GLY A 232 -1.33 24.53 -14.17
C GLY A 232 -0.05 23.90 -13.60
N MET A 233 0.94 23.59 -14.46
CA MET A 233 2.25 23.15 -13.99
C MET A 233 2.99 24.25 -13.23
N GLU A 234 2.96 25.49 -13.71
CA GLU A 234 3.54 26.65 -13.03
C GLU A 234 2.86 26.97 -11.69
N GLU A 235 1.55 26.80 -11.59
CA GLU A 235 0.78 27.00 -10.35
C GLU A 235 1.00 25.87 -9.35
N SER A 236 1.07 24.62 -9.81
CA SER A 236 1.38 23.47 -8.95
C SER A 236 2.74 23.62 -8.24
N LEU A 237 3.71 24.30 -8.87
CA LEU A 237 5.01 24.62 -8.29
C LEU A 237 4.93 25.71 -7.21
N LYS A 238 3.91 26.57 -7.24
CA LYS A 238 3.67 27.64 -6.25
C LYS A 238 2.88 27.15 -5.03
N GLY A 239 2.27 25.97 -5.12
CA GLY A 239 1.49 25.32 -4.07
C GLY A 239 -0.01 25.63 -4.20
N TRP A 240 -0.83 24.59 -4.07
CA TRP A 240 -2.28 24.65 -4.30
C TRP A 240 -3.03 25.44 -3.22
N ASN A 241 -3.87 26.39 -3.62
CA ASN A 241 -4.86 27.08 -2.80
C ASN A 241 -6.29 26.61 -3.16
N LEU A 242 -6.81 25.64 -2.40
CA LEU A 242 -8.02 24.87 -2.74
C LEU A 242 -9.24 25.68 -3.26
N PRO A 243 -9.62 26.85 -2.71
CA PRO A 243 -10.83 27.56 -3.17
C PRO A 243 -10.64 28.31 -4.49
N GLU A 244 -9.51 28.98 -4.68
CA GLU A 244 -9.21 29.75 -5.91
C GLU A 244 -8.92 28.78 -7.06
N ASP A 245 -8.17 27.72 -6.80
CA ASP A 245 -7.84 26.72 -7.80
C ASP A 245 -9.10 26.00 -8.31
N GLN A 246 -10.13 25.82 -7.47
CA GLN A 246 -11.37 25.15 -7.88
C GLN A 246 -12.18 25.96 -8.90
N GLU A 247 -12.28 27.28 -8.71
CA GLU A 247 -13.01 28.17 -9.62
C GLU A 247 -12.32 28.26 -10.99
N ILE A 248 -10.98 28.33 -10.99
CA ILE A 248 -10.19 28.35 -12.23
C ILE A 248 -10.32 27.01 -12.97
N MET A 249 -10.31 25.88 -12.27
CA MET A 249 -10.53 24.56 -12.87
C MET A 249 -11.93 24.45 -13.50
N GLU A 250 -12.98 24.93 -12.83
CA GLU A 250 -14.35 24.91 -13.36
C GLU A 250 -14.50 25.80 -14.61
N GLU A 251 -13.88 26.99 -14.62
CA GLU A 251 -13.86 27.87 -15.80
C GLU A 251 -13.14 27.20 -16.98
N TYR A 252 -11.99 26.57 -16.73
CA TYR A 252 -11.25 25.82 -17.72
C TYR A 252 -12.06 24.65 -18.29
N GLU A 253 -12.66 23.83 -17.42
CA GLU A 253 -13.49 22.69 -17.83
C GLU A 253 -14.67 23.15 -18.70
N SER A 254 -15.34 24.24 -18.31
CA SER A 254 -16.44 24.81 -19.08
C SER A 254 -16.00 25.28 -20.46
N LYS A 255 -14.86 25.97 -20.55
CA LYS A 255 -14.34 26.48 -21.83
C LYS A 255 -13.84 25.35 -22.72
N MET A 256 -13.18 24.34 -22.15
CA MET A 256 -12.79 23.13 -22.86
C MET A 256 -13.99 22.39 -23.43
N GLU A 257 -15.08 22.28 -22.67
CA GLU A 257 -16.31 21.64 -23.14
C GLU A 257 -16.97 22.44 -24.29
N GLU A 258 -16.97 23.78 -24.22
CA GLU A 258 -17.44 24.61 -25.33
C GLU A 258 -16.61 24.40 -26.60
N MET A 259 -15.29 24.44 -26.48
CA MET A 259 -14.36 24.22 -27.60
C MET A 259 -14.48 22.80 -28.15
N TYR A 260 -14.62 21.79 -27.28
CA TYR A 260 -14.87 20.40 -27.65
C TYR A 260 -16.09 20.26 -28.56
N ASN A 261 -17.20 20.89 -28.17
CA ASN A 261 -18.45 20.86 -28.95
C ASN A 261 -18.37 21.69 -30.25
N ALA A 262 -17.37 22.55 -30.41
CA ALA A 262 -17.14 23.28 -31.65
C ALA A 262 -16.46 22.42 -32.73
N VAL A 263 -15.58 21.49 -32.34
CA VAL A 263 -14.74 20.67 -33.24
C VAL A 263 -15.58 19.82 -34.22
N PRO A 264 -15.51 20.08 -35.54
CA PRO A 264 -16.28 19.35 -36.55
C PRO A 264 -16.01 17.84 -36.61
N GLU A 265 -14.76 17.43 -36.45
CA GLU A 265 -14.31 16.03 -36.49
C GLU A 265 -14.87 15.21 -35.32
N TRP A 266 -15.33 15.90 -34.27
CA TRP A 266 -15.90 15.28 -33.08
C TRP A 266 -17.42 15.14 -33.11
N LYS A 267 -18.08 15.75 -34.10
CA LYS A 267 -19.51 15.57 -34.39
C LYS A 267 -19.78 14.27 -35.17
#